data_AF-A0A957DT30-F1
#
_entry.id   AF-A0A957DT30-F1
#
_cell.length_a   1.000
_cell.length_b   1.000
_cell.length_c   1.000
_cell.angle_alpha   90.00
_cell.angle_beta   90.00
_cell.angle_gamma   90.00
#
_symmetry.space_group_name_H-M   'P 1'
#
loop_
_entity.id
_entity.type
_entity.pdbx_description
1 polymer ?
#
loop_
_entity_poly.entity_id
_entity_poly.type
_entity_poly.pdbx_seq_one_letter_code
_entity_poly.pdbx_strand_id
1 'polypeptide(L)'
;MRVFRRVFPWLVLLFVIAITLFFVLRRDTEAAYGTAVALCPGPDLYGYTCDSGTAFAYIDATTDTFLYSDDGVTTLDLPFPFTFYGTTYTQLQASSNGNVQFGSGNAFFGNSCLDEGPAVGMGDMVAPFWDDLDLTAFGFLEYDVVGETPNRIFVLEWDDIPRFGDEDDRVTFAIQLFENSQDILFLYEDVTLLEGNNGSSATIGIQSEAQGVALQFGCNQPVVANASRVRFTEPAVANGDLGLETAVSLTTATPALFAKGDVADLLDQMNLRGPAALPDMNGRWLSQSPPRTARWQWLDLTGDGQEELLLLRTSTAQQPHLADLTILAQDQSGQFTLLHHQPLSSRSQPIAQPKIADTGDLTQDSLPDVVLHDDASGLSFVLTIQENTASLIPLPTSCRGSLAILDANSDGLPEIVRDGCENVNGRLLTQWNGSSFTNLP
;
A
#
# COMPACT_ATOMS: atom_id res chain seq x y z
N MET A 1 -57.79 -21.66 27.14
CA MET A 1 -57.30 -20.35 27.64
C MET A 1 -56.82 -20.32 29.10
N ARG A 2 -57.38 -21.11 30.05
CA ARG A 2 -56.93 -21.06 31.48
C ARG A 2 -55.60 -21.76 31.79
N VAL A 3 -55.19 -22.77 30.99
CA VAL A 3 -53.92 -23.50 31.20
C VAL A 3 -52.72 -22.68 30.71
N PHE A 4 -52.83 -22.04 29.54
CA PHE A 4 -51.78 -21.20 28.95
C PHE A 4 -51.36 -20.03 29.85
N ARG A 5 -52.32 -19.41 30.56
CA ARG A 5 -52.07 -18.29 31.50
C ARG A 5 -51.33 -18.71 32.78
N ARG A 6 -51.32 -19.99 33.14
CA ARG A 6 -50.60 -20.50 34.31
C ARG A 6 -49.19 -21.00 33.99
N VAL A 7 -48.92 -21.39 32.75
CA VAL A 7 -47.62 -21.96 32.33
C VAL A 7 -46.68 -20.89 31.76
N PHE A 8 -47.23 -19.83 31.15
CA PHE A 8 -46.46 -18.73 30.57
C PHE A 8 -45.47 -18.04 31.54
N PRO A 9 -45.81 -17.75 32.82
CA PRO A 9 -44.86 -17.14 33.75
C PRO A 9 -43.67 -18.05 34.07
N TRP A 10 -43.90 -19.37 34.11
CA TRP A 10 -42.86 -20.36 34.39
C TRP A 10 -41.94 -20.59 33.20
N LEU A 11 -42.45 -20.47 31.97
CA LEU A 11 -41.64 -20.51 30.76
C LEU A 11 -40.75 -19.27 30.64
N VAL A 12 -41.27 -18.09 30.98
CA VAL A 12 -40.47 -16.86 31.03
C VAL A 12 -39.40 -16.96 32.13
N LEU A 13 -39.74 -17.50 33.31
CA LEU A 13 -38.79 -17.69 34.40
C LEU A 13 -37.69 -18.70 34.02
N LEU A 14 -38.04 -19.81 33.38
CA LEU A 14 -37.07 -20.80 32.88
C LEU A 14 -36.17 -20.22 31.78
N PHE A 15 -36.74 -19.39 30.90
CA PHE A 15 -35.98 -18.71 29.85
C PHE A 15 -35.00 -17.68 30.42
N VAL A 16 -35.44 -16.90 31.42
CA VAL A 16 -34.56 -15.97 32.14
C VAL A 16 -33.46 -16.74 32.86
N ILE A 17 -33.78 -17.79 33.63
CA ILE A 17 -32.80 -18.61 34.34
C ILE A 17 -31.80 -19.27 33.38
N ALA A 18 -32.26 -19.75 32.21
CA ALA A 18 -31.39 -20.32 31.19
C ALA A 18 -30.45 -19.27 30.58
N ILE A 19 -30.93 -18.05 30.36
CA ILE A 19 -30.10 -16.91 29.91
C ILE A 19 -29.09 -16.52 30.99
N THR A 20 -29.50 -16.41 32.26
CA THR A 20 -28.58 -16.05 33.34
C THR A 20 -27.55 -17.16 33.56
N LEU A 21 -27.93 -18.43 33.49
CA LEU A 21 -26.99 -19.56 33.53
C LEU A 21 -26.08 -19.58 32.30
N PHE A 22 -26.58 -19.21 31.12
CA PHE A 22 -25.74 -19.05 29.92
C PHE A 22 -24.69 -17.96 30.14
N PHE A 23 -25.04 -16.80 30.69
CA PHE A 23 -24.07 -15.72 30.95
C PHE A 23 -23.16 -15.97 32.17
N VAL A 24 -23.60 -16.73 33.17
CA VAL A 24 -22.82 -17.05 34.38
C VAL A 24 -21.92 -18.29 34.19
N LEU A 25 -22.32 -19.24 33.34
CA LEU A 25 -21.56 -20.46 33.02
C LEU A 25 -20.88 -20.41 31.66
N ARG A 26 -21.05 -19.35 30.87
CA ARG A 26 -20.15 -19.04 29.77
C ARG A 26 -18.79 -18.83 30.41
N ARG A 27 -17.92 -19.82 30.24
CA ARG A 27 -16.48 -19.58 30.36
C ARG A 27 -16.19 -18.48 29.37
N ASP A 28 -15.67 -17.36 29.85
CA ASP A 28 -14.94 -16.44 29.00
C ASP A 28 -13.89 -17.29 28.29
N THR A 29 -14.14 -17.60 27.02
CA THR A 29 -13.06 -17.97 26.10
C THR A 29 -12.47 -16.66 25.61
N GLU A 30 -12.02 -15.83 26.54
CA GLU A 30 -10.79 -15.11 26.27
C GLU A 30 -9.74 -16.22 26.21
N ALA A 31 -9.12 -16.40 25.06
CA ALA A 31 -7.79 -16.96 25.07
C ALA A 31 -7.02 -16.06 26.04
N ALA A 32 -6.76 -16.57 27.25
CA ALA A 32 -5.95 -15.88 28.23
C ALA A 32 -4.51 -15.88 27.68
N TYR A 33 -4.26 -15.00 26.72
CA TYR A 33 -2.93 -14.48 26.53
C TYR A 33 -2.53 -13.89 27.88
N GLY A 34 -1.34 -14.27 28.36
CA GLY A 34 -0.82 -13.73 29.62
C GLY A 34 -0.72 -12.20 29.56
N THR A 35 -0.25 -11.56 30.63
CA THR A 35 0.13 -10.13 30.55
C THR A 35 0.93 -9.89 29.28
N ALA A 36 0.54 -8.93 28.43
CA ALA A 36 1.26 -8.62 27.20
C ALA A 36 2.75 -8.46 27.52
N VAL A 37 3.58 -9.38 27.03
CA VAL A 37 5.03 -9.34 27.23
C VAL A 37 5.61 -8.89 25.90
N ALA A 38 6.17 -7.69 25.85
CA ALA A 38 7.11 -7.33 24.79
C ALA A 38 8.28 -8.32 24.86
N LEU A 39 8.50 -9.07 23.78
CA LEU A 39 9.53 -10.10 23.73
C LEU A 39 10.68 -9.56 22.90
N CYS A 40 11.86 -9.41 23.50
CA CYS A 40 13.11 -9.29 22.75
C CYS A 40 13.95 -10.51 23.09
N PRO A 41 13.65 -11.71 22.53
CA PRO A 41 14.36 -12.94 22.88
C PRO A 41 15.81 -12.97 22.36
N GLY A 42 16.29 -11.85 21.82
CA GLY A 42 17.51 -11.77 21.03
C GLY A 42 18.81 -12.11 21.77
N PRO A 43 19.92 -12.28 21.01
CA PRO A 43 19.97 -12.13 19.56
C PRO A 43 19.21 -13.21 18.79
N ASP A 44 18.70 -12.90 17.60
CA ASP A 44 18.24 -13.92 16.67
C ASP A 44 19.42 -14.77 16.14
N LEU A 45 19.13 -15.75 15.28
CA LEU A 45 20.16 -16.63 14.74
C LEU A 45 21.18 -15.90 13.86
N TYR A 46 20.84 -14.75 13.29
CA TYR A 46 21.78 -13.91 12.52
C TYR A 46 22.69 -13.08 13.43
N GLY A 47 22.12 -12.56 14.52
CA GLY A 47 22.79 -11.73 15.51
C GLY A 47 22.05 -10.44 15.85
N TYR A 48 20.91 -10.12 15.21
CA TYR A 48 20.14 -8.92 15.54
C TYR A 48 19.67 -8.96 16.98
N THR A 49 19.77 -7.82 17.66
CA THR A 49 19.20 -7.64 19.01
C THR A 49 18.13 -6.56 18.98
N CYS A 50 17.18 -6.59 19.91
CA CYS A 50 16.20 -5.52 20.04
C CYS A 50 16.11 -4.93 21.46
N ASP A 51 15.81 -3.64 21.52
CA ASP A 51 15.49 -2.90 22.75
C ASP A 51 14.31 -1.95 22.52
N SER A 52 13.51 -1.70 23.55
CA SER A 52 12.42 -0.72 23.53
C SER A 52 12.65 0.40 24.56
N GLY A 53 12.03 1.55 24.32
CA GLY A 53 12.15 2.67 25.24
C GLY A 53 11.24 3.85 24.90
N THR A 54 11.31 4.88 25.74
CA THR A 54 10.50 6.11 25.65
C THR A 54 11.25 7.31 25.07
N ALA A 55 12.52 7.13 24.68
CA ALA A 55 13.29 8.17 24.01
C ALA A 55 12.84 8.27 22.55
N PHE A 56 12.20 9.39 22.22
CA PHE A 56 11.45 9.60 20.98
C PHE A 56 12.05 10.80 20.22
N ALA A 57 12.56 10.55 19.03
CA ALA A 57 13.05 11.56 18.09
C ALA A 57 12.37 11.31 16.74
N TYR A 58 11.07 11.63 16.72
CA TYR A 58 10.24 11.49 15.54
C TYR A 58 10.62 12.53 14.50
N ILE A 59 10.60 12.11 13.24
CA ILE A 59 10.90 12.95 12.10
C ILE A 59 9.69 12.81 11.18
N ASP A 60 8.91 13.87 11.09
CA ASP A 60 7.78 13.94 10.17
C ASP A 60 8.35 13.88 8.74
N ALA A 61 8.02 12.81 8.03
CA ALA A 61 8.28 12.71 6.61
C ALA A 61 7.32 13.64 5.86
N THR A 62 7.72 14.05 4.65
CA THR A 62 6.89 14.97 3.85
C THR A 62 6.85 14.61 2.37
N THR A 63 7.68 13.65 1.94
CA THR A 63 7.69 13.19 0.55
C THR A 63 6.74 12.03 0.41
N ASP A 64 5.62 12.26 -0.26
CA ASP A 64 4.61 11.24 -0.50
C ASP A 64 5.15 10.09 -1.36
N THR A 65 4.84 8.85 -0.98
CA THR A 65 5.17 7.65 -1.75
C THR A 65 4.16 7.38 -2.87
N PHE A 66 3.03 8.08 -2.87
CA PHE A 66 1.88 7.87 -3.76
C PHE A 66 1.23 6.49 -3.63
N LEU A 67 1.50 5.77 -2.54
CA LEU A 67 0.77 4.55 -2.22
C LEU A 67 -0.52 4.94 -1.49
N TYR A 68 -1.65 4.86 -2.19
CA TYR A 68 -2.97 5.09 -1.60
C TYR A 68 -3.92 3.95 -1.94
N SER A 69 -3.43 2.75 -1.67
CA SER A 69 -4.15 1.52 -1.86
C SER A 69 -4.17 0.79 -0.52
N ASP A 70 -5.22 0.03 -0.31
CA ASP A 70 -5.19 -1.04 0.67
C ASP A 70 -4.67 -2.31 -0.02
N ASP A 71 -3.87 -3.11 0.68
CA ASP A 71 -3.05 -4.20 0.13
C ASP A 71 -2.20 -3.78 -1.06
N GLY A 72 -1.45 -2.69 -0.91
CA GLY A 72 -0.48 -2.27 -1.92
C GLY A 72 0.95 -2.30 -1.43
N VAL A 73 1.85 -2.23 -2.41
CA VAL A 73 3.27 -1.98 -2.20
C VAL A 73 3.78 -0.94 -3.20
N THR A 74 4.70 -0.10 -2.76
CA THR A 74 5.42 0.86 -3.62
C THR A 74 6.93 0.66 -3.46
N THR A 75 7.69 0.80 -4.55
CA THR A 75 9.15 0.67 -4.50
C THR A 75 9.79 2.02 -4.27
N LEU A 76 10.68 2.10 -3.27
CA LEU A 76 11.43 3.30 -2.93
C LEU A 76 12.92 3.05 -3.07
N ASP A 77 13.61 3.94 -3.80
CA ASP A 77 15.06 3.95 -3.87
C ASP A 77 15.65 4.41 -2.54
N LEU A 78 16.64 3.67 -2.04
CA LEU A 78 17.36 4.06 -0.84
C LEU A 78 18.44 5.09 -1.18
N PRO A 79 18.56 6.17 -0.39
CA PRO A 79 19.59 7.20 -0.62
C PRO A 79 21.02 6.71 -0.36
N PHE A 80 21.16 5.55 0.28
CA PHE A 80 22.40 4.83 0.55
C PHE A 80 22.14 3.33 0.51
N PRO A 81 23.17 2.50 0.22
CA PRO A 81 23.06 1.06 0.36
C PRO A 81 22.74 0.69 1.81
N PHE A 82 21.69 -0.09 2.02
CA PHE A 82 21.30 -0.60 3.34
C PHE A 82 21.57 -2.11 3.40
N THR A 83 22.29 -2.57 4.41
CA THR A 83 22.58 -4.00 4.60
C THR A 83 21.64 -4.55 5.65
N PHE A 84 20.85 -5.55 5.26
CA PHE A 84 19.86 -6.20 6.10
C PHE A 84 20.05 -7.72 5.98
N TYR A 85 20.19 -8.41 7.12
CA TYR A 85 20.55 -9.83 7.16
C TYR A 85 21.75 -10.19 6.26
N GLY A 86 22.72 -9.27 6.10
CA GLY A 86 23.94 -9.50 5.31
C GLY A 86 23.77 -9.34 3.79
N THR A 87 22.55 -9.06 3.31
CA THR A 87 22.29 -8.67 1.92
C THR A 87 22.25 -7.15 1.83
N THR A 88 22.96 -6.58 0.86
CA THR A 88 22.93 -5.13 0.60
C THR A 88 21.86 -4.79 -0.43
N TYR A 89 20.96 -3.89 -0.06
CA TYR A 89 19.86 -3.39 -0.87
C TYR A 89 20.05 -1.92 -1.23
N THR A 90 19.56 -1.55 -2.40
CA THR A 90 19.51 -0.16 -2.88
C THR A 90 18.07 0.34 -3.04
N GLN A 91 17.09 -0.51 -2.76
CA GLN A 91 15.67 -0.22 -2.83
C GLN A 91 14.93 -1.05 -1.80
N LEU A 92 13.74 -0.59 -1.40
CA LEU A 92 12.79 -1.36 -0.60
C LEU A 92 11.39 -1.27 -1.20
N GLN A 93 10.51 -2.18 -0.81
CA GLN A 93 9.09 -2.18 -1.14
C GLN A 93 8.33 -1.84 0.14
N ALA A 94 7.71 -0.66 0.20
CA ALA A 94 6.91 -0.22 1.33
C ALA A 94 5.44 -0.63 1.13
N SER A 95 4.83 -1.27 2.11
CA SER A 95 3.46 -1.76 2.06
C SER A 95 2.49 -0.82 2.77
N SER A 96 1.25 -0.75 2.28
CA SER A 96 0.15 -0.09 2.99
C SER A 96 -0.07 -0.70 4.37
N ASN A 97 0.13 -2.02 4.47
CA ASN A 97 -0.03 -2.84 5.66
C ASN A 97 1.14 -2.74 6.65
N GLY A 98 1.73 -1.55 6.83
CA GLY A 98 2.68 -1.27 7.92
C GLY A 98 3.95 -2.14 7.97
N ASN A 99 4.40 -2.63 6.81
CA ASN A 99 5.67 -3.35 6.67
C ASN A 99 6.46 -2.84 5.46
N VAL A 100 7.77 -3.06 5.47
CA VAL A 100 8.63 -2.93 4.28
C VAL A 100 9.33 -4.24 4.01
N GLN A 101 9.61 -4.48 2.73
CA GLN A 101 10.24 -5.69 2.23
C GLN A 101 11.45 -5.33 1.36
N PHE A 102 12.42 -6.22 1.34
CA PHE A 102 13.65 -6.07 0.58
C PHE A 102 13.76 -7.19 -0.46
N GLY A 103 13.46 -6.88 -1.72
CA GLY A 103 13.51 -7.84 -2.82
C GLY A 103 12.22 -8.68 -2.97
N SER A 104 11.18 -8.38 -2.19
CA SER A 104 9.82 -8.89 -2.36
C SER A 104 8.82 -7.75 -2.25
N GLY A 105 7.62 -7.92 -2.79
CA GLY A 105 6.55 -6.90 -2.80
C GLY A 105 5.20 -7.52 -2.53
N ASN A 106 5.11 -8.36 -1.49
CA ASN A 106 3.88 -9.05 -1.14
C ASN A 106 2.96 -8.13 -0.34
N ALA A 107 1.79 -7.83 -0.88
CA ALA A 107 0.87 -6.89 -0.28
C ALA A 107 -0.11 -7.52 0.74
N PHE A 108 0.13 -8.76 1.18
CA PHE A 108 -0.77 -9.51 2.06
C PHE A 108 -1.07 -8.78 3.39
N PHE A 109 -2.36 -8.49 3.65
CA PHE A 109 -2.84 -7.89 4.90
C PHE A 109 -2.71 -8.80 6.12
N GLY A 110 -2.87 -10.11 5.91
CA GLY A 110 -2.95 -11.07 7.00
C GLY A 110 -1.60 -11.21 7.71
N ASN A 111 -1.46 -10.58 8.87
CA ASN A 111 -0.25 -10.69 9.66
C ASN A 111 -0.11 -12.09 10.28
N SER A 112 1.13 -12.53 10.47
CA SER A 112 1.46 -13.78 11.17
C SER A 112 2.49 -13.55 12.25
N CYS A 113 2.42 -14.34 13.33
CA CYS A 113 3.49 -14.35 14.32
C CYS A 113 4.76 -14.99 13.73
N LEU A 114 5.91 -14.48 14.15
CA LEU A 114 7.24 -14.87 13.69
C LEU A 114 7.99 -15.77 14.70
N ASP A 115 7.31 -16.23 15.75
CA ASP A 115 7.86 -17.08 16.81
C ASP A 115 8.17 -18.50 16.33
N GLU A 116 7.43 -18.99 15.34
CA GLU A 116 7.65 -20.29 14.69
C GLU A 116 8.46 -20.20 13.38
N GLY A 117 9.00 -19.01 13.06
CA GLY A 117 9.83 -18.74 11.88
C GLY A 117 9.32 -17.60 10.99
N PRO A 118 10.00 -17.31 9.88
CA PRO A 118 9.60 -16.23 8.97
C PRO A 118 8.21 -16.44 8.37
N ALA A 119 7.47 -15.34 8.20
CA ALA A 119 6.29 -15.28 7.37
C ALA A 119 6.65 -15.61 5.92
N VAL A 120 6.00 -16.63 5.38
CA VAL A 120 6.28 -17.15 4.04
C VAL A 120 5.81 -16.17 2.97
N GLY A 121 6.64 -15.94 1.96
CA GLY A 121 6.38 -15.03 0.84
C GLY A 121 6.56 -13.55 1.17
N MET A 122 7.02 -13.20 2.36
CA MET A 122 7.32 -11.81 2.76
C MET A 122 8.80 -11.47 2.58
N GLY A 123 9.66 -12.44 2.24
CA GLY A 123 11.07 -12.22 1.98
C GLY A 123 11.82 -11.69 3.21
N ASP A 124 12.73 -10.76 2.95
CA ASP A 124 13.42 -10.00 3.98
C ASP A 124 12.52 -8.81 4.36
N MET A 125 11.90 -8.87 5.54
CA MET A 125 10.84 -7.94 5.94
C MET A 125 11.17 -7.23 7.25
N VAL A 126 10.77 -5.97 7.31
CA VAL A 126 10.78 -5.12 8.51
C VAL A 126 9.35 -4.65 8.76
N ALA A 127 8.76 -5.09 9.85
CA ALA A 127 7.36 -4.86 10.21
C ALA A 127 7.30 -4.01 11.49
N PRO A 128 7.27 -2.66 11.40
CA PRO A 128 7.00 -1.81 12.56
C PRO A 128 5.58 -2.00 13.11
N PHE A 129 4.60 -2.28 12.23
CA PHE A 129 3.20 -2.46 12.59
C PHE A 129 2.46 -3.20 11.46
N TRP A 130 2.82 -4.46 11.18
CA TRP A 130 2.16 -5.21 10.11
C TRP A 130 0.75 -5.63 10.54
N ASP A 131 -0.25 -5.05 9.91
CA ASP A 131 -1.68 -5.26 10.15
C ASP A 131 -2.47 -4.89 8.87
N ASP A 132 -3.79 -5.08 8.88
CA ASP A 132 -4.69 -4.68 7.78
C ASP A 132 -4.96 -3.17 7.84
N LEU A 133 -4.16 -2.38 7.11
CA LEU A 133 -4.18 -0.92 7.12
C LEU A 133 -4.58 -0.36 5.75
N ASP A 134 -5.39 0.68 5.76
CA ASP A 134 -6.07 1.18 4.56
C ASP A 134 -5.68 2.62 4.22
N LEU A 135 -4.83 2.79 3.20
CA LEU A 135 -4.42 4.09 2.68
C LEU A 135 -5.42 4.70 1.66
N THR A 136 -6.58 4.08 1.41
CA THR A 136 -7.55 4.56 0.40
C THR A 136 -8.43 5.71 0.90
N ALA A 137 -8.60 5.86 2.22
CA ALA A 137 -9.54 6.82 2.81
C ALA A 137 -8.84 8.00 3.52
N PHE A 138 -7.86 7.70 4.37
CA PHE A 138 -7.14 8.67 5.19
C PHE A 138 -5.65 8.30 5.29
N GLY A 139 -4.87 9.24 5.84
CA GLY A 139 -3.45 9.03 6.07
C GLY A 139 -2.58 9.06 4.82
N PHE A 140 -1.27 8.99 5.05
CA PHE A 140 -0.25 9.08 4.01
C PHE A 140 0.89 8.12 4.34
N LEU A 141 1.44 7.48 3.31
CA LEU A 141 2.73 6.81 3.41
C LEU A 141 3.78 7.74 2.82
N GLU A 142 4.67 8.25 3.65
CA GLU A 142 5.59 9.34 3.33
C GLU A 142 7.02 8.96 3.70
N TYR A 143 8.01 9.51 3.00
CA TYR A 143 9.42 9.30 3.30
C TYR A 143 10.20 10.62 3.31
N ASP A 144 11.38 10.58 3.91
CA ASP A 144 12.34 11.68 3.86
C ASP A 144 13.77 11.16 4.09
N VAL A 145 14.76 12.00 3.81
CA VAL A 145 16.17 11.74 4.08
C VAL A 145 16.75 12.89 4.87
N VAL A 146 17.15 12.62 6.10
CA VAL A 146 17.80 13.62 6.95
C VAL A 146 19.28 13.32 7.14
N GLY A 147 20.03 14.36 7.54
CA GLY A 147 21.47 14.26 7.77
C GLY A 147 22.29 14.38 6.50
N GLU A 148 23.59 14.11 6.61
CA GLU A 148 24.56 14.22 5.52
C GLU A 148 25.46 12.98 5.53
N THR A 149 25.99 12.59 4.37
CA THR A 149 26.92 11.46 4.27
C THR A 149 28.10 11.63 5.24
N PRO A 150 28.50 10.58 5.98
CA PRO A 150 28.01 9.19 5.95
C PRO A 150 26.96 8.86 7.03
N ASN A 151 26.26 9.85 7.57
CA ASN A 151 25.31 9.69 8.68
C ASN A 151 23.89 10.10 8.26
N ARG A 152 23.46 9.73 7.06
CA ARG A 152 22.08 9.94 6.63
C ARG A 152 21.14 8.96 7.33
N ILE A 153 19.88 9.37 7.46
CA ILE A 153 18.79 8.55 7.96
C ILE A 153 17.70 8.59 6.91
N PHE A 154 17.28 7.42 6.43
CA PHE A 154 16.07 7.29 5.62
C PHE A 154 14.90 7.08 6.57
N VAL A 155 13.86 7.91 6.44
CA VAL A 155 12.65 7.86 7.22
C VAL A 155 11.51 7.41 6.30
N LEU A 156 10.68 6.49 6.77
CA LEU A 156 9.42 6.13 6.12
C LEU A 156 8.35 6.07 7.20
N GLU A 157 7.26 6.78 6.98
CA GLU A 157 6.21 7.08 7.92
C GLU A 157 4.85 6.69 7.34
N TRP A 158 4.08 5.99 8.17
CA TRP A 158 2.66 5.76 8.01
C TRP A 158 1.95 6.78 8.91
N ASP A 159 1.50 7.91 8.35
CA ASP A 159 0.85 9.01 9.08
C ASP A 159 -0.67 8.93 9.00
N ASP A 160 -1.36 8.91 10.15
CA ASP A 160 -2.81 8.98 10.29
C ASP A 160 -3.58 7.91 9.49
N ILE A 161 -3.02 6.70 9.40
CA ILE A 161 -3.56 5.63 8.57
C ILE A 161 -4.62 4.83 9.35
N PRO A 162 -5.84 4.67 8.82
CA PRO A 162 -6.88 3.88 9.45
C PRO A 162 -6.63 2.39 9.29
N ARG A 163 -7.17 1.61 10.23
CA ARG A 163 -7.38 0.18 10.00
C ARG A 163 -8.45 -0.05 8.96
N PHE A 164 -8.30 -1.15 8.22
CA PHE A 164 -9.33 -1.53 7.26
C PHE A 164 -10.69 -1.71 7.95
N GLY A 165 -11.69 -1.02 7.43
CA GLY A 165 -13.07 -1.07 7.92
C GLY A 165 -13.40 -0.18 9.13
N ASP A 166 -12.44 0.59 9.66
CA ASP A 166 -12.66 1.58 10.72
C ASP A 166 -11.85 2.87 10.50
N GLU A 167 -12.48 3.84 9.83
CA GLU A 167 -11.87 5.13 9.47
C GLU A 167 -11.56 6.04 10.68
N ASP A 168 -12.14 5.75 11.85
CA ASP A 168 -11.89 6.51 13.08
C ASP A 168 -10.75 5.89 13.91
N ASP A 169 -10.28 4.67 13.55
CA ASP A 169 -9.23 3.92 14.24
C ASP A 169 -7.89 4.04 13.51
N ARG A 170 -7.11 5.09 13.83
CA ARG A 170 -5.91 5.49 13.06
C ARG A 170 -4.61 5.35 13.85
N VAL A 171 -3.54 5.05 13.13
CA VAL A 171 -2.17 4.97 13.65
C VAL A 171 -1.20 5.88 12.91
N THR A 172 -0.26 6.45 13.64
CA THR A 172 0.94 7.12 13.13
C THR A 172 2.20 6.47 13.69
N PHE A 173 3.01 5.90 12.80
CA PHE A 173 4.28 5.24 13.13
C PHE A 173 5.28 5.33 11.96
N ALA A 174 6.56 5.16 12.27
CA ALA A 174 7.62 5.27 11.27
C ALA A 174 8.74 4.25 11.47
N ILE A 175 9.49 3.99 10.41
CA ILE A 175 10.82 3.40 10.46
C ILE A 175 11.89 4.46 10.18
N GLN A 176 13.05 4.28 10.79
CA GLN A 176 14.29 4.97 10.43
C GLN A 176 15.39 3.94 10.17
N LEU A 177 16.02 4.04 9.00
CA LEU A 177 17.18 3.25 8.59
C LEU A 177 18.43 4.13 8.66
N PHE A 178 19.48 3.66 9.33
CA PHE A 178 20.69 4.47 9.59
C PHE A 178 21.84 4.09 8.64
N GLU A 179 22.37 5.04 7.87
CA GLU A 179 23.42 4.81 6.87
C GLU A 179 24.71 4.18 7.45
N ASN A 180 25.14 4.65 8.62
CA ASN A 180 26.44 4.23 9.16
C ASN A 180 26.33 2.94 9.98
N SER A 181 25.35 2.88 10.89
CA SER A 181 25.20 1.74 11.80
C SER A 181 24.40 0.59 11.21
N GLN A 182 23.61 0.83 10.16
CA GLN A 182 22.68 -0.14 9.57
C GLN A 182 21.58 -0.59 10.56
N ASP A 183 21.39 0.17 11.63
CA ASP A 183 20.32 -0.10 12.58
C ASP A 183 18.95 0.27 12.00
N ILE A 184 17.92 -0.35 12.58
CA ILE A 184 16.52 -0.09 12.26
C ILE A 184 15.84 0.40 13.53
N LEU A 185 15.08 1.48 13.41
CA LEU A 185 14.33 2.06 14.51
C LEU A 185 12.86 2.17 14.13
N PHE A 186 11.98 1.61 14.94
CA PHE A 186 10.54 1.80 14.90
C PHE A 186 10.16 2.89 15.89
N LEU A 187 9.33 3.82 15.45
CA LEU A 187 8.85 4.95 16.23
C LEU A 187 7.33 4.98 16.18
N TYR A 188 6.70 5.12 17.34
CA TYR A 188 5.24 5.13 17.46
C TYR A 188 4.80 6.47 18.02
N GLU A 189 4.28 7.35 17.16
CA GLU A 189 3.74 8.64 17.60
C GLU A 189 2.37 8.44 18.24
N ASP A 190 1.44 7.88 17.47
CA ASP A 190 0.11 7.52 17.93
C ASP A 190 -0.26 6.11 17.47
N VAL A 191 -0.35 5.19 18.42
CA VAL A 191 -0.83 3.82 18.20
C VAL A 191 -1.98 3.49 19.14
N THR A 192 -2.55 4.52 19.80
CA THR A 192 -3.65 4.37 20.74
C THR A 192 -4.96 4.35 19.98
N LEU A 193 -5.25 3.17 19.44
CA LEU A 193 -6.48 2.85 18.74
C LEU A 193 -7.71 2.87 19.68
N LEU A 194 -8.91 3.10 19.14
CA LEU A 194 -10.19 3.27 19.84
C LEU A 194 -10.56 2.09 20.77
N GLU A 195 -10.04 0.89 20.51
CA GLU A 195 -10.21 -0.29 21.36
C GLU A 195 -9.01 -0.57 22.31
N GLY A 196 -8.03 0.33 22.40
CA GLY A 196 -6.80 0.12 23.19
C GLY A 196 -5.76 -0.76 22.48
N ASN A 197 -5.79 -0.78 21.14
CA ASN A 197 -5.14 -1.77 20.29
C ASN A 197 -3.67 -1.46 19.93
N ASN A 198 -2.87 -1.10 20.94
CA ASN A 198 -1.40 -0.90 20.99
C ASN A 198 -0.51 -2.00 20.33
N GLY A 199 -0.79 -2.43 19.10
CA GLY A 199 -0.24 -3.63 18.44
C GLY A 199 -1.06 -4.90 18.66
N SER A 200 -2.28 -4.83 19.18
CA SER A 200 -3.07 -6.01 19.59
C SER A 200 -3.54 -6.92 18.44
N SER A 201 -3.46 -6.47 17.18
CA SER A 201 -3.60 -7.32 15.99
C SER A 201 -2.42 -7.20 15.03
N ALA A 202 -1.36 -6.48 15.40
CA ALA A 202 -0.23 -6.26 14.53
C ALA A 202 0.89 -7.28 14.81
N THR A 203 1.68 -7.59 13.78
CA THR A 203 3.00 -8.20 13.92
C THR A 203 4.07 -7.10 13.93
N ILE A 204 4.94 -7.15 14.92
CA ILE A 204 6.05 -6.21 15.11
C ILE A 204 7.35 -7.00 15.18
N GLY A 205 8.25 -6.79 14.23
CA GLY A 205 9.50 -7.56 14.15
C GLY A 205 10.24 -7.42 12.84
N ILE A 206 11.28 -8.23 12.68
CA ILE A 206 12.08 -8.34 11.45
C ILE A 206 12.29 -9.81 11.08
N GLN A 207 12.52 -10.10 9.79
CA GLN A 207 12.85 -11.45 9.33
C GLN A 207 13.73 -11.45 8.08
N SER A 208 14.39 -12.59 7.85
CA SER A 208 14.86 -13.02 6.54
C SER A 208 14.30 -14.40 6.23
N GLU A 209 13.41 -14.47 5.24
CA GLU A 209 12.82 -15.73 4.79
C GLU A 209 13.88 -16.66 4.16
N ALA A 210 14.78 -16.09 3.35
CA ALA A 210 15.84 -16.86 2.68
C ALA A 210 16.79 -17.57 3.65
N GLN A 211 16.96 -16.99 4.85
CA GLN A 211 17.80 -17.53 5.91
C GLN A 211 17.01 -18.33 6.95
N GLY A 212 15.68 -18.31 6.91
CA GLY A 212 14.84 -19.00 7.89
C GLY A 212 14.88 -18.37 9.29
N VAL A 213 15.19 -17.07 9.39
CA VAL A 213 15.40 -16.38 10.67
C VAL A 213 14.42 -15.23 10.86
N ALA A 214 13.95 -15.05 12.09
CA ALA A 214 13.10 -13.92 12.45
C ALA A 214 13.33 -13.47 13.89
N LEU A 215 13.05 -12.22 14.17
CA LEU A 215 13.06 -11.62 15.50
C LEU A 215 11.76 -10.86 15.73
N GLN A 216 10.85 -11.50 16.48
CA GLN A 216 9.57 -10.91 16.88
C GLN A 216 9.75 -10.03 18.13
N PHE A 217 9.22 -8.81 18.08
CA PHE A 217 8.98 -7.94 19.24
C PHE A 217 7.60 -8.17 19.86
N GLY A 218 6.58 -8.27 19.01
CA GLY A 218 5.19 -8.46 19.38
C GLY A 218 4.39 -9.09 18.25
N CYS A 219 3.32 -9.80 18.60
CA CYS A 219 2.34 -10.29 17.64
C CYS A 219 0.98 -10.39 18.32
N ASN A 220 -0.03 -9.74 17.76
CA ASN A 220 -1.40 -9.77 18.26
C ASN A 220 -1.52 -9.47 19.76
N GLN A 221 -0.72 -8.52 20.25
CA GLN A 221 -0.66 -8.13 21.67
C GLN A 221 -0.40 -6.63 21.82
N PRO A 222 -1.03 -5.94 22.79
CA PRO A 222 -0.88 -4.51 23.00
C PRO A 222 0.49 -4.17 23.66
N VAL A 223 1.59 -4.31 22.92
CA VAL A 223 2.98 -4.22 23.43
C VAL A 223 3.70 -2.90 23.11
N VAL A 224 3.10 -2.03 22.30
CA VAL A 224 3.64 -0.68 22.00
C VAL A 224 2.81 0.41 22.68
N ALA A 225 3.30 1.64 22.67
CA ALA A 225 2.59 2.78 23.24
C ALA A 225 2.96 4.06 22.49
N ASN A 226 2.15 5.11 22.63
CA ASN A 226 2.48 6.42 22.08
C ASN A 226 3.81 6.94 22.63
N ALA A 227 4.50 7.74 21.81
CA ALA A 227 5.82 8.28 22.10
C ALA A 227 6.83 7.21 22.57
N SER A 228 6.81 6.04 21.91
CA SER A 228 7.73 4.94 22.21
C SER A 228 8.52 4.51 20.97
N ARG A 229 9.55 3.70 21.20
CA ARG A 229 10.40 3.15 20.15
C ARG A 229 10.73 1.67 20.37
N VAL A 230 11.06 1.01 19.28
CA VAL A 230 11.75 -0.29 19.27
C VAL A 230 12.94 -0.18 18.33
N ARG A 231 14.14 -0.51 18.78
CA ARG A 231 15.35 -0.52 17.94
C ARG A 231 15.80 -1.95 17.71
N PHE A 232 16.14 -2.26 16.47
CA PHE A 232 16.86 -3.46 16.07
C PHE A 232 18.30 -3.05 15.72
N THR A 233 19.26 -3.63 16.44
CA THR A 233 20.68 -3.29 16.30
C THR A 233 21.37 -4.32 15.42
N GLU A 234 22.02 -3.86 14.35
CA GLU A 234 22.84 -4.68 13.45
C GLU A 234 23.99 -5.32 14.24
N PRO A 235 24.24 -6.64 14.13
CA PRO A 235 25.37 -7.26 14.80
C PRO A 235 26.70 -6.79 14.21
N ALA A 236 27.66 -6.45 15.08
CA ALA A 236 29.04 -6.15 14.64
C ALA A 236 29.73 -7.34 13.96
N VAL A 237 29.29 -8.56 14.25
CA VAL A 237 29.74 -9.80 13.61
C VAL A 237 28.53 -10.70 13.42
N ALA A 238 28.15 -10.93 12.16
CA ALA A 238 27.07 -11.86 11.80
C ALA A 238 27.45 -13.31 12.10
N ASN A 239 26.44 -14.14 12.37
CA ASN A 239 26.63 -15.58 12.55
C ASN A 239 27.00 -16.26 11.21
N GLY A 240 28.26 -16.68 11.06
CA GLY A 240 28.74 -17.35 9.85
C GLY A 240 28.23 -18.77 9.63
N ASP A 241 27.53 -19.36 10.61
CA ASP A 241 27.04 -20.75 10.58
C ASP A 241 25.56 -20.86 10.16
N LEU A 242 24.95 -19.75 9.70
CA LEU A 242 23.56 -19.71 9.21
C LEU A 242 23.33 -20.70 8.06
N GLY A 243 22.23 -21.47 8.13
CA GLY A 243 21.85 -22.43 7.09
C GLY A 243 22.56 -23.81 7.16
N LEU A 244 23.35 -24.10 8.21
CA LEU A 244 23.86 -25.45 8.50
C LEU A 244 22.81 -26.35 9.19
N GLU A 245 21.65 -25.80 9.55
CA GLU A 245 20.46 -26.55 9.96
C GLU A 245 19.44 -26.58 8.81
N THR A 246 18.99 -27.77 8.45
CA THR A 246 18.28 -28.04 7.17
C THR A 246 16.78 -27.82 7.29
N ALA A 247 16.20 -26.91 6.50
CA ALA A 247 14.79 -26.99 6.11
C ALA A 247 14.59 -26.40 4.69
N VAL A 248 13.86 -27.15 3.87
CA VAL A 248 13.51 -26.89 2.47
C VAL A 248 12.02 -26.63 2.39
N SER A 249 11.58 -25.57 1.71
CA SER A 249 10.47 -25.67 0.75
C SER A 249 10.32 -24.41 -0.10
N LEU A 250 10.17 -24.62 -1.42
CA LEU A 250 9.84 -23.62 -2.44
C LEU A 250 8.38 -23.83 -2.85
N THR A 251 7.59 -22.75 -2.95
CA THR A 251 6.46 -22.69 -3.89
C THR A 251 6.30 -21.27 -4.42
N THR A 252 6.32 -21.14 -5.74
CA THR A 252 6.04 -19.92 -6.51
C THR A 252 4.57 -19.86 -6.88
N ALA A 253 3.86 -18.85 -6.37
CA ALA A 253 2.71 -18.24 -7.02
C ALA A 253 2.62 -16.80 -6.51
N THR A 254 2.83 -15.82 -7.39
CA THR A 254 2.58 -14.42 -7.09
C THR A 254 1.08 -14.27 -6.83
N PRO A 255 0.63 -13.75 -5.67
CA PRO A 255 -0.79 -13.51 -5.46
C PRO A 255 -1.28 -12.42 -6.42
N ALA A 256 -2.47 -12.63 -7.01
CA ALA A 256 -3.18 -11.56 -7.69
C ALA A 256 -3.53 -10.45 -6.68
N LEU A 257 -3.53 -9.19 -7.12
CA LEU A 257 -3.97 -8.07 -6.29
C LEU A 257 -5.43 -8.27 -5.88
N PHE A 258 -5.73 -8.08 -4.59
CA PHE A 258 -7.10 -8.12 -4.09
C PHE A 258 -7.72 -6.73 -4.21
N ALA A 259 -8.92 -6.64 -4.78
CA ALA A 259 -9.67 -5.39 -4.84
C ALA A 259 -10.38 -5.13 -3.49
N LYS A 260 -10.38 -3.88 -3.03
CA LYS A 260 -11.06 -3.43 -1.80
C LYS A 260 -11.97 -2.22 -2.05
N GLY A 261 -12.88 -1.95 -1.11
CA GLY A 261 -13.84 -0.82 -1.18
C GLY A 261 -14.64 -0.76 -2.48
N ASP A 262 -14.76 0.45 -3.05
CA ASP A 262 -15.48 0.65 -4.32
C ASP A 262 -14.86 -0.11 -5.52
N VAL A 263 -13.57 -0.48 -5.45
CA VAL A 263 -12.91 -1.30 -6.49
C VAL A 263 -13.32 -2.76 -6.34
N ALA A 264 -13.50 -3.26 -5.11
CA ALA A 264 -14.09 -4.59 -4.86
C ALA A 264 -15.53 -4.65 -5.38
N ASP A 265 -16.33 -3.63 -5.05
CA ASP A 265 -17.70 -3.52 -5.55
C ASP A 265 -17.72 -3.47 -7.08
N LEU A 266 -16.81 -2.71 -7.71
CA LEU A 266 -16.64 -2.72 -9.16
C LEU A 266 -16.30 -4.13 -9.66
N LEU A 267 -15.30 -4.79 -9.07
CA LEU A 267 -14.82 -6.10 -9.48
C LEU A 267 -15.92 -7.17 -9.37
N ASP A 268 -16.66 -7.18 -8.26
CA ASP A 268 -17.80 -8.06 -8.05
C ASP A 268 -18.87 -7.83 -9.10
N GLN A 269 -19.23 -6.57 -9.36
CA GLN A 269 -20.27 -6.26 -10.34
C GLN A 269 -19.81 -6.58 -11.77
N MET A 270 -18.55 -6.36 -12.09
CA MET A 270 -17.92 -6.76 -13.35
C MET A 270 -17.92 -8.29 -13.50
N ASN A 271 -17.63 -9.04 -12.44
CA ASN A 271 -17.68 -10.51 -12.45
C ASN A 271 -19.11 -11.06 -12.54
N LEU A 272 -20.10 -10.37 -11.95
CA LEU A 272 -21.50 -10.79 -12.01
C LEU A 272 -22.18 -10.43 -13.34
N ARG A 273 -21.85 -9.28 -13.93
CA ARG A 273 -22.63 -8.68 -15.04
C ARG A 273 -21.79 -8.29 -16.25
N GLY A 274 -20.47 -8.46 -16.20
CA GLY A 274 -19.55 -7.98 -17.21
C GLY A 274 -19.55 -6.46 -17.35
N PRO A 275 -19.11 -5.93 -18.51
CA PRO A 275 -19.06 -4.49 -18.79
C PRO A 275 -20.41 -3.75 -18.63
N ALA A 276 -21.54 -4.47 -18.61
CA ALA A 276 -22.86 -3.88 -18.37
C ALA A 276 -23.03 -3.34 -16.94
N ALA A 277 -22.12 -3.63 -16.02
CA ALA A 277 -22.09 -3.06 -14.67
C ALA A 277 -21.67 -1.58 -14.64
N LEU A 278 -20.85 -1.13 -15.60
CA LEU A 278 -20.20 0.19 -15.55
C LEU A 278 -21.17 1.38 -15.47
N PRO A 279 -22.28 1.44 -16.23
CA PRO A 279 -23.23 2.55 -16.11
C PRO A 279 -23.88 2.63 -14.73
N ASP A 280 -24.22 1.49 -14.12
CA ASP A 280 -24.85 1.43 -12.80
C ASP A 280 -23.84 1.80 -11.69
N MET A 281 -22.59 1.33 -11.81
CA MET A 281 -21.49 1.75 -10.94
C MET A 281 -21.28 3.26 -11.00
N ASN A 282 -21.18 3.82 -12.21
CA ASN A 282 -21.02 5.26 -12.41
C ASN A 282 -22.20 6.05 -11.80
N GLY A 283 -23.43 5.56 -11.95
CA GLY A 283 -24.61 6.15 -11.30
C GLY A 283 -24.54 6.15 -9.77
N ARG A 284 -24.01 5.09 -9.17
CA ARG A 284 -23.78 5.01 -7.71
C ARG A 284 -22.75 6.04 -7.25
N TRP A 285 -21.59 6.11 -7.91
CA TRP A 285 -20.54 7.06 -7.56
C TRP A 285 -20.97 8.52 -7.76
N LEU A 286 -21.78 8.81 -8.78
CA LEU A 286 -22.41 10.12 -8.99
C LEU A 286 -23.34 10.53 -7.84
N SER A 287 -23.89 9.56 -7.10
CA SER A 287 -24.79 9.80 -5.96
C SER A 287 -24.08 9.89 -4.61
N GLN A 288 -22.77 9.63 -4.55
CA GLN A 288 -21.95 9.79 -3.34
C GLN A 288 -21.81 11.27 -2.97
N SER A 289 -21.34 11.54 -1.74
CA SER A 289 -21.00 12.87 -1.27
C SER A 289 -19.53 12.89 -0.83
N PRO A 290 -18.63 13.55 -1.57
CA PRO A 290 -18.89 14.30 -2.80
C PRO A 290 -19.21 13.38 -3.99
N PRO A 291 -19.88 13.92 -5.03
CA PRO A 291 -20.16 13.14 -6.22
C PRO A 291 -18.85 12.86 -6.98
N ARG A 292 -18.66 11.62 -7.39
CA ARG A 292 -17.55 11.22 -8.26
C ARG A 292 -18.05 10.82 -9.63
N THR A 293 -17.25 11.04 -10.66
CA THR A 293 -17.59 10.62 -12.03
C THR A 293 -16.53 9.70 -12.60
N ALA A 294 -16.95 8.63 -13.26
CA ALA A 294 -16.04 7.71 -13.92
C ALA A 294 -16.00 7.92 -15.43
N ARG A 295 -14.83 7.69 -16.01
CA ARG A 295 -14.60 7.48 -17.44
C ARG A 295 -13.82 6.19 -17.60
N TRP A 296 -14.00 5.52 -18.72
CA TRP A 296 -13.27 4.28 -18.95
C TRP A 296 -12.99 4.07 -20.43
N GLN A 297 -11.96 3.28 -20.69
CA GLN A 297 -11.54 2.86 -22.02
C GLN A 297 -11.10 1.40 -21.95
N TRP A 298 -11.27 0.68 -23.05
CA TRP A 298 -10.77 -0.68 -23.23
C TRP A 298 -9.59 -0.64 -24.18
N LEU A 299 -8.46 -1.20 -23.75
CA LEU A 299 -7.16 -1.18 -24.44
C LEU A 299 -6.43 -2.48 -24.11
N ASP A 300 -5.76 -3.09 -25.08
CA ASP A 300 -4.81 -4.19 -24.84
C ASP A 300 -3.48 -3.60 -24.33
N LEU A 301 -3.44 -3.29 -23.03
CA LEU A 301 -2.31 -2.69 -22.32
C LEU A 301 -1.22 -3.74 -22.03
N THR A 302 -1.57 -5.03 -21.94
CA THR A 302 -0.62 -6.11 -21.61
C THR A 302 -0.04 -6.81 -22.84
N GLY A 303 -0.63 -6.62 -24.01
CA GLY A 303 -0.21 -7.24 -25.27
C GLY A 303 -0.60 -8.71 -25.40
N ASP A 304 -1.53 -9.18 -24.57
CA ASP A 304 -2.00 -10.57 -24.58
C ASP A 304 -3.15 -10.80 -25.58
N GLY A 305 -3.62 -9.74 -26.24
CA GLY A 305 -4.71 -9.77 -27.20
C GLY A 305 -6.10 -9.69 -26.58
N GLN A 306 -6.21 -9.48 -25.26
CA GLN A 306 -7.42 -9.09 -24.56
C GLN A 306 -7.34 -7.62 -24.15
N GLU A 307 -8.46 -6.92 -24.19
CA GLU A 307 -8.49 -5.52 -23.73
C GLU A 307 -8.68 -5.48 -22.21
N GLU A 308 -7.81 -4.76 -21.50
CA GLU A 308 -8.01 -4.36 -20.12
C GLU A 308 -8.95 -3.16 -20.03
N LEU A 309 -9.73 -3.12 -18.95
CA LEU A 309 -10.51 -1.95 -18.57
C LEU A 309 -9.59 -0.96 -17.85
N LEU A 310 -9.31 0.17 -18.48
CA LEU A 310 -8.79 1.36 -17.78
C LEU A 310 -9.98 2.21 -17.31
N LEU A 311 -10.10 2.41 -16.00
CA LEU A 311 -11.15 3.20 -15.38
C LEU A 311 -10.56 4.34 -14.54
N LEU A 312 -11.01 5.55 -14.85
CA LEU A 312 -10.62 6.79 -14.19
C LEU A 312 -11.81 7.34 -13.40
N ARG A 313 -11.68 7.42 -12.08
CA ARG A 313 -12.63 8.13 -11.22
C ARG A 313 -12.10 9.50 -10.89
N THR A 314 -12.99 10.47 -10.97
CA THR A 314 -12.73 11.89 -10.74
C THR A 314 -13.58 12.38 -9.58
N SER A 315 -13.10 13.42 -8.91
CA SER A 315 -13.76 14.04 -7.76
C SER A 315 -13.88 15.56 -7.97
N THR A 316 -14.27 16.26 -6.91
CA THR A 316 -14.33 17.71 -6.85
C THR A 316 -12.97 18.30 -6.49
N ALA A 317 -12.74 19.57 -6.86
CA ALA A 317 -11.52 20.29 -6.49
C ALA A 317 -11.33 20.41 -4.97
N GLN A 318 -12.39 20.26 -4.17
CA GLN A 318 -12.33 20.28 -2.71
C GLN A 318 -11.86 18.94 -2.11
N GLN A 319 -11.99 17.84 -2.84
CA GLN A 319 -11.56 16.51 -2.41
C GLN A 319 -10.83 15.78 -3.54
N PRO A 320 -9.67 16.31 -3.97
CA PRO A 320 -8.93 15.77 -5.10
C PRO A 320 -8.33 14.39 -4.80
N HIS A 321 -8.07 14.05 -3.52
CA HIS A 321 -7.57 12.75 -3.06
C HIS A 321 -8.48 11.56 -3.44
N LEU A 322 -9.75 11.80 -3.76
CA LEU A 322 -10.68 10.75 -4.20
C LEU A 322 -10.64 10.46 -5.71
N ALA A 323 -9.75 11.12 -6.47
CA ALA A 323 -9.52 10.79 -7.87
C ALA A 323 -8.56 9.61 -7.96
N ASP A 324 -8.90 8.61 -8.76
CA ASP A 324 -8.14 7.37 -8.86
C ASP A 324 -8.20 6.73 -10.25
N LEU A 325 -7.28 5.80 -10.47
CA LEU A 325 -7.13 4.99 -11.66
C LEU A 325 -7.16 3.53 -11.27
N THR A 326 -7.92 2.74 -12.03
CA THR A 326 -8.08 1.30 -11.84
C THR A 326 -7.93 0.61 -13.18
N ILE A 327 -7.15 -0.47 -13.23
CA ILE A 327 -6.98 -1.34 -14.39
C ILE A 327 -7.48 -2.74 -14.04
N LEU A 328 -8.48 -3.24 -14.76
CA LEU A 328 -8.96 -4.61 -14.61
C LEU A 328 -8.61 -5.43 -15.86
N ALA A 329 -8.04 -6.62 -15.65
CA ALA A 329 -7.81 -7.59 -16.71
C ALA A 329 -8.92 -8.65 -16.70
N GLN A 330 -9.31 -9.13 -17.88
CA GLN A 330 -10.28 -10.23 -18.02
C GLN A 330 -9.56 -11.50 -18.47
N ASP A 331 -9.72 -12.58 -17.73
CA ASP A 331 -9.18 -13.87 -18.13
C ASP A 331 -10.03 -14.55 -19.22
N GLN A 332 -9.52 -15.66 -19.76
CA GLN A 332 -10.21 -16.44 -20.80
C GLN A 332 -11.56 -17.03 -20.36
N SER A 333 -11.83 -17.11 -19.06
CA SER A 333 -13.11 -17.56 -18.50
C SER A 333 -14.14 -16.44 -18.39
N GLY A 334 -13.73 -15.20 -18.68
CA GLY A 334 -14.52 -13.99 -18.54
C GLY A 334 -14.48 -13.38 -17.14
N GLN A 335 -13.61 -13.89 -16.25
CA GLN A 335 -13.45 -13.37 -14.90
C GLN A 335 -12.51 -12.15 -14.92
N PHE A 336 -12.97 -11.07 -14.31
CA PHE A 336 -12.18 -9.87 -14.08
C PHE A 336 -11.30 -10.03 -12.83
N THR A 337 -10.07 -9.53 -12.93
CA THR A 337 -9.08 -9.43 -11.87
C THR A 337 -8.53 -8.00 -11.82
N LEU A 338 -8.07 -7.58 -10.65
CA LEU A 338 -7.41 -6.29 -10.50
C LEU A 338 -5.97 -6.39 -10.98
N LEU A 339 -5.61 -5.56 -11.96
CA LEU A 339 -4.24 -5.47 -12.48
C LEU A 339 -3.49 -4.28 -11.88
N HIS A 340 -4.17 -3.14 -11.66
CA HIS A 340 -3.58 -1.97 -11.02
C HIS A 340 -4.64 -1.10 -10.36
N HIS A 341 -4.31 -0.48 -9.24
CA HIS A 341 -5.12 0.58 -8.64
C HIS A 341 -4.21 1.61 -7.98
N GLN A 342 -4.44 2.89 -8.24
CA GLN A 342 -3.74 3.98 -7.57
C GLN A 342 -4.60 5.25 -7.59
N PRO A 343 -4.64 6.01 -6.50
CA PRO A 343 -5.09 7.39 -6.51
C PRO A 343 -4.16 8.31 -7.31
N LEU A 344 -4.74 9.39 -7.81
CA LEU A 344 -4.10 10.29 -8.77
C LEU A 344 -3.69 11.63 -8.17
N SER A 345 -4.07 11.90 -6.93
CA SER A 345 -3.84 13.17 -6.25
C SER A 345 -3.10 12.97 -4.96
N SER A 346 -2.17 13.86 -4.66
CA SER A 346 -1.50 13.96 -3.36
C SER A 346 -1.87 15.25 -2.63
N ARG A 347 -1.38 15.42 -1.39
CA ARG A 347 -1.48 16.70 -0.66
C ARG A 347 -0.76 17.84 -1.38
N SER A 348 0.39 17.55 -1.99
CA SER A 348 1.25 18.53 -2.63
C SER A 348 0.87 18.81 -4.09
N GLN A 349 0.16 17.89 -4.74
CA GLN A 349 -0.27 17.98 -6.15
C GLN A 349 -1.74 17.57 -6.31
N PRO A 350 -2.69 18.51 -6.11
CA PRO A 350 -4.12 18.22 -6.19
C PRO A 350 -4.57 17.98 -7.64
N ILE A 351 -5.09 16.78 -7.92
CA ILE A 351 -5.60 16.36 -9.24
C ILE A 351 -7.02 15.85 -9.06
N ALA A 352 -8.01 16.64 -9.48
CA ALA A 352 -9.42 16.33 -9.20
C ALA A 352 -10.16 15.76 -10.41
N GLN A 353 -9.87 16.25 -11.62
CA GLN A 353 -10.62 15.93 -12.84
C GLN A 353 -9.71 15.49 -13.99
N PRO A 354 -8.84 14.47 -13.76
CA PRO A 354 -8.04 13.91 -14.83
C PRO A 354 -8.94 13.29 -15.92
N LYS A 355 -8.53 13.46 -17.18
CA LYS A 355 -9.12 12.81 -18.35
C LYS A 355 -8.07 12.00 -19.09
N ILE A 356 -8.52 10.96 -19.78
CA ILE A 356 -7.71 10.32 -20.82
C ILE A 356 -7.63 11.31 -21.99
N ALA A 357 -6.44 11.81 -22.25
CA ALA A 357 -6.19 12.86 -23.24
C ALA A 357 -5.88 12.26 -24.62
N ASP A 358 -5.03 11.24 -24.67
CA ASP A 358 -4.65 10.54 -25.89
C ASP A 358 -4.02 9.17 -25.57
N THR A 359 -3.84 8.32 -26.59
CA THR A 359 -3.24 6.98 -26.46
C THR A 359 -2.28 6.70 -27.62
N GLY A 360 -1.14 6.07 -27.36
CA GLY A 360 -0.17 5.68 -28.39
C GLY A 360 1.02 4.92 -27.80
N ASP A 361 1.83 4.27 -28.65
CA ASP A 361 3.05 3.56 -28.24
C ASP A 361 4.20 4.57 -28.01
N LEU A 362 4.19 5.22 -26.85
CA LEU A 362 5.13 6.28 -26.49
C LEU A 362 6.48 5.73 -26.02
N THR A 363 6.47 4.54 -25.41
CA THR A 363 7.66 3.87 -24.87
C THR A 363 8.34 2.95 -25.87
N GLN A 364 7.75 2.73 -27.05
CA GLN A 364 8.27 1.94 -28.17
C GLN A 364 8.41 0.46 -27.86
N ASP A 365 7.53 -0.06 -27.01
CA ASP A 365 7.43 -1.48 -26.66
C ASP A 365 6.31 -2.19 -27.44
N SER A 366 5.67 -1.49 -28.39
CA SER A 366 4.51 -1.95 -29.17
C SER A 366 3.22 -2.13 -28.37
N LEU A 367 3.18 -1.61 -27.13
CA LEU A 367 1.99 -1.57 -26.29
C LEU A 367 1.44 -0.14 -26.23
N PRO A 368 0.12 0.05 -26.03
CA PRO A 368 -0.46 1.37 -25.91
C PRO A 368 -0.15 1.98 -24.55
N ASP A 369 0.48 3.16 -24.56
CA ASP A 369 0.58 4.04 -23.41
C ASP A 369 -0.59 5.04 -23.40
N VAL A 370 -1.00 5.46 -22.19
CA VAL A 370 -2.17 6.33 -22.00
C VAL A 370 -1.76 7.64 -21.36
N VAL A 371 -2.04 8.76 -22.04
CA VAL A 371 -1.77 10.09 -21.53
C VAL A 371 -2.95 10.58 -20.71
N LEU A 372 -2.72 10.86 -19.43
CA LEU A 372 -3.68 11.50 -18.54
C LEU A 372 -3.39 13.00 -18.45
N HIS A 373 -4.45 13.81 -18.38
CA HIS A 373 -4.33 15.25 -18.24
C HIS A 373 -5.41 15.82 -17.33
N ASP A 374 -5.05 16.73 -16.43
CA ASP A 374 -6.00 17.50 -15.64
C ASP A 374 -5.94 18.99 -16.05
N ASP A 375 -7.04 19.50 -16.62
CA ASP A 375 -7.10 20.85 -17.19
C ASP A 375 -6.91 21.95 -16.12
N ALA A 376 -7.25 21.66 -14.86
CA ALA A 376 -7.23 22.63 -13.77
C ALA A 376 -5.81 22.86 -13.21
N SER A 377 -5.11 21.77 -12.92
CA SER A 377 -3.72 21.78 -12.46
C SER A 377 -2.74 22.02 -13.62
N GLY A 378 -3.07 21.54 -14.82
CA GLY A 378 -2.17 21.48 -15.96
C GLY A 378 -1.19 20.30 -15.90
N LEU A 379 -1.34 19.40 -14.93
CA LEU A 379 -0.49 18.22 -14.78
C LEU A 379 -0.88 17.14 -15.79
N SER A 380 0.13 16.41 -16.25
CA SER A 380 -0.04 15.29 -17.17
C SER A 380 0.84 14.13 -16.77
N PHE A 381 0.36 12.93 -17.05
CA PHE A 381 1.04 11.68 -16.74
C PHE A 381 0.91 10.73 -17.91
N VAL A 382 1.83 9.79 -18.02
CA VAL A 382 1.76 8.67 -18.96
C VAL A 382 1.66 7.39 -18.15
N LEU A 383 0.54 6.70 -18.29
CA LEU A 383 0.40 5.33 -17.82
C LEU A 383 1.05 4.42 -18.88
N THR A 384 1.99 3.59 -18.44
CA THR A 384 2.66 2.57 -19.24
C THR A 384 2.63 1.24 -18.49
N ILE A 385 2.58 0.11 -19.21
CA ILE A 385 2.72 -1.22 -18.61
C ILE A 385 3.94 -1.88 -19.24
N GLN A 386 4.97 -2.08 -18.43
CA GLN A 386 6.21 -2.74 -18.85
C GLN A 386 6.45 -3.95 -17.96
N GLU A 387 6.74 -5.10 -18.56
CA GLU A 387 7.01 -6.35 -17.83
C GLU A 387 5.93 -6.68 -16.78
N ASN A 388 4.64 -6.48 -17.14
CA ASN A 388 3.47 -6.64 -16.28
C ASN A 388 3.40 -5.67 -15.07
N THR A 389 4.16 -4.59 -15.10
CA THR A 389 4.15 -3.54 -14.06
C THR A 389 3.56 -2.26 -14.63
N ALA A 390 2.43 -1.82 -14.08
CA ALA A 390 1.84 -0.54 -14.43
C ALA A 390 2.57 0.61 -13.71
N SER A 391 3.00 1.62 -14.46
CA SER A 391 3.69 2.80 -13.95
C SER A 391 3.01 4.08 -14.43
N LEU A 392 2.88 5.07 -13.55
CA LEU A 392 2.37 6.40 -13.90
C LEU A 392 3.50 7.43 -13.87
N ILE A 393 3.99 7.79 -15.05
CA ILE A 393 5.17 8.63 -15.22
C ILE A 393 4.74 10.09 -15.44
N PRO A 394 5.13 11.04 -14.57
CA PRO A 394 4.75 12.44 -14.75
C PRO A 394 5.45 13.07 -15.97
N LEU A 395 4.72 13.92 -16.70
CA LEU A 395 5.32 14.75 -17.73
C LEU A 395 5.94 16.01 -17.13
N PRO A 396 7.13 16.43 -17.62
CA PRO A 396 7.74 17.67 -17.17
C PRO A 396 6.90 18.88 -17.60
N THR A 397 6.84 19.91 -16.77
CA THR A 397 6.12 21.17 -17.04
C THR A 397 4.60 21.02 -17.11
N SER A 398 3.89 21.82 -16.33
CA SER A 398 2.43 21.94 -16.41
C SER A 398 2.02 22.71 -17.67
N CYS A 399 0.97 22.23 -18.35
CA CYS A 399 0.43 22.84 -19.57
C CYS A 399 -1.09 22.84 -19.48
N ARG A 400 -1.75 23.96 -19.81
CA ARG A 400 -3.24 24.07 -19.72
C ARG A 400 -3.93 24.18 -21.07
N GLY A 401 -3.19 23.90 -22.13
CA GLY A 401 -3.67 24.00 -23.49
C GLY A 401 -4.04 22.64 -24.09
N SER A 402 -3.96 22.56 -25.42
CA SER A 402 -4.14 21.34 -26.18
C SER A 402 -2.98 20.36 -26.01
N LEU A 403 -3.32 19.07 -26.15
CA LEU A 403 -2.40 17.94 -26.12
C LEU A 403 -2.74 17.02 -27.30
N ALA A 404 -1.71 16.51 -27.99
CA ALA A 404 -1.85 15.46 -29.00
C ALA A 404 -0.56 14.64 -29.11
N ILE A 405 -0.69 13.36 -29.50
CA ILE A 405 0.44 12.50 -29.88
C ILE A 405 0.67 12.57 -31.39
N LEU A 406 1.88 12.93 -31.81
CA LEU A 406 2.30 12.89 -33.22
C LEU A 406 3.82 12.84 -33.36
N ASP A 407 4.30 12.30 -34.48
CA ASP A 407 5.69 12.47 -34.94
C ASP A 407 5.85 13.88 -35.51
N ALA A 408 6.22 14.82 -34.63
CA ALA A 408 6.28 16.25 -34.92
C ALA A 408 7.62 16.67 -35.55
N ASN A 409 8.68 15.91 -35.29
CA ASN A 409 10.03 16.19 -35.76
C ASN A 409 10.43 15.33 -37.00
N SER A 410 9.57 14.40 -37.41
CA SER A 410 9.79 13.44 -38.50
C SER A 410 10.96 12.48 -38.28
N ASP A 411 11.26 12.12 -37.03
CA ASP A 411 12.28 11.13 -36.67
C ASP A 411 11.72 9.70 -36.59
N GLY A 412 10.41 9.53 -36.76
CA GLY A 412 9.72 8.24 -36.71
C GLY A 412 9.33 7.80 -35.30
N LEU A 413 9.53 8.64 -34.29
CA LEU A 413 9.13 8.40 -32.91
C LEU A 413 7.94 9.32 -32.55
N PRO A 414 7.07 8.89 -31.63
CA PRO A 414 5.94 9.72 -31.21
C PRO A 414 6.36 10.74 -30.14
N GLU A 415 5.92 11.98 -30.31
CA GLU A 415 5.99 13.01 -29.27
C GLU A 415 4.62 13.37 -28.71
N ILE A 416 4.60 13.70 -27.43
CA ILE A 416 3.49 14.39 -26.79
C ILE A 416 3.68 15.89 -27.03
N VAL A 417 2.84 16.46 -27.90
CA VAL A 417 2.86 17.87 -28.25
C VAL A 417 1.85 18.62 -27.41
N ARG A 418 2.32 19.56 -26.59
CA ARG A 418 1.50 20.33 -25.64
C ARG A 418 1.63 21.82 -25.89
N ASP A 419 0.57 22.60 -25.69
CA ASP A 419 0.63 24.06 -25.66
C ASP A 419 0.09 24.66 -24.35
N GLY A 420 0.26 25.98 -24.18
CA GLY A 420 -0.09 26.65 -22.93
C GLY A 420 0.75 26.19 -21.73
N CYS A 421 2.00 25.80 -21.99
CA CYS A 421 2.95 25.35 -20.97
C CYS A 421 3.59 26.52 -20.22
N GLU A 422 3.81 26.33 -18.92
CA GLU A 422 4.46 27.34 -18.09
C GLU A 422 5.88 27.65 -18.60
N ASN A 423 6.17 28.95 -18.77
CA ASN A 423 7.48 29.46 -19.21
C ASN A 423 7.95 28.98 -20.60
N VAL A 424 7.06 28.43 -21.44
CA VAL A 424 7.37 28.01 -22.81
C VAL A 424 6.57 28.85 -23.81
N ASN A 425 7.25 29.43 -24.80
CA ASN A 425 6.59 30.12 -25.91
C ASN A 425 6.32 29.14 -27.05
N GLY A 426 5.04 28.79 -27.26
CA GLY A 426 4.60 27.92 -28.35
C GLY A 426 4.30 26.51 -27.88
N ARG A 427 4.61 25.53 -28.74
CA ARG A 427 4.39 24.10 -28.45
C ARG A 427 5.62 23.50 -27.80
N LEU A 428 5.41 22.68 -26.79
CA LEU A 428 6.41 21.88 -26.11
C LEU A 428 6.29 20.44 -26.63
N LEU A 429 7.40 19.88 -27.09
CA LEU A 429 7.49 18.48 -27.47
C LEU A 429 8.10 17.71 -26.30
N THR A 430 7.51 16.57 -25.98
CA THR A 430 8.00 15.68 -24.92
C THR A 430 8.09 14.26 -25.46
N GLN A 431 9.23 13.63 -25.25
CA GLN A 431 9.56 12.32 -25.81
C GLN A 431 10.16 11.40 -24.73
N TRP A 432 9.94 10.10 -24.89
CA TRP A 432 10.54 9.06 -24.06
C TRP A 432 12.05 8.93 -24.33
N ASN A 433 12.87 8.87 -23.28
CA ASN A 433 14.33 8.71 -23.40
C ASN A 433 14.85 7.33 -22.97
N GLY A 434 13.96 6.37 -22.71
CA GLY A 434 14.29 5.04 -22.18
C GLY A 434 14.05 4.89 -20.68
N SER A 435 13.86 5.98 -19.93
CA SER A 435 13.53 5.91 -18.49
C SER A 435 12.51 6.96 -18.03
N SER A 436 12.36 8.06 -18.76
CA SER A 436 11.49 9.18 -18.39
C SER A 436 11.06 9.96 -19.64
N PHE A 437 10.02 10.78 -19.47
CA PHE A 437 9.61 11.74 -20.49
C PHE A 437 10.38 13.05 -20.32
N THR A 438 11.04 13.50 -21.39
CA THR A 438 11.86 14.72 -21.37
C THR A 438 11.43 15.71 -22.45
N ASN A 439 11.54 17.00 -22.13
CA ASN A 439 11.24 18.07 -23.08
C ASN A 439 12.34 18.13 -24.15
N LEU A 440 11.93 18.13 -25.41
CA LEU A 440 12.83 18.35 -26.53
C LEU A 440 13.17 19.86 -26.67
N PRO A 441 14.36 20.20 -27.19
CA PRO A 441 14.83 21.57 -27.35
C PRO A 441 13.99 22.46 -28.28
#